data_AF-A0A183KZ82-F1
#
_entry.id   AF-A0A183KZ82-F1
#
_cell.length_a   1.000
_cell.length_b   1.000
_cell.length_c   1.000
_cell.angle_alpha   90.00
_cell.angle_beta   90.00
_cell.angle_gamma   90.00
#
_symmetry.space_group_name_H-M   'P 1'
#
loop_
_entity.id
_entity.type
_entity.pdbx_description
1 polymer ?
#
loop_
_entity_poly.entity_id
_entity_poly.type
_entity_poly.pdbx_seq_one_letter_code
_entity_poly.pdbx_strand_id
1 'polypeptide(L)'
;MFAGKPVYTENRQSSADGLAVSVVGVNSFETAHKLVDKVVTIDETYIYRAVVRLLEFEKSVVECSGATSLALIMANVLPELIGKKVVCILSGGNIDISSLSRVIDKGLALEGRLCRFIVVLNDQPESISELCLILNDIGAK
;
A
#
# COMPACT_ATOMS: atom_id res chain seq x y z
N MET A 1 8.77 -0.03 -20.80
CA MET A 1 8.75 0.64 -22.12
C MET A 1 8.94 -0.31 -23.31
N PHE A 2 8.78 -1.63 -23.12
CA PHE A 2 9.13 -2.64 -24.14
C PHE A 2 8.46 -2.47 -25.52
N ALA A 3 7.22 -2.00 -25.57
CA ALA A 3 6.51 -1.78 -26.82
C ALA A 3 6.99 -0.56 -27.63
N GLY A 4 7.80 0.32 -27.03
CA GLY A 4 8.31 1.55 -27.67
C GLY A 4 7.24 2.60 -27.99
N LYS A 5 5.99 2.40 -27.59
CA LYS A 5 4.86 3.31 -27.79
C LYS A 5 3.79 3.12 -26.71
N PRO A 6 2.86 4.07 -26.52
CA PRO A 6 1.68 3.86 -25.69
C PRO A 6 0.85 2.67 -26.20
N VAL A 7 0.47 1.79 -25.29
CA VAL A 7 -0.36 0.61 -25.56
C VAL A 7 -1.52 0.61 -24.58
N TYR A 8 -2.68 0.17 -25.07
CA TYR A 8 -3.84 -0.04 -24.22
C TYR A 8 -3.62 -1.23 -23.27
N THR A 9 -3.90 -1.00 -22.00
CA THR A 9 -3.98 -2.02 -20.97
C THR A 9 -5.36 -1.96 -20.33
N GLU A 10 -5.93 -3.12 -20.07
CA GLU A 10 -7.17 -3.23 -19.30
C GLU A 10 -6.97 -2.57 -17.93
N ASN A 11 -7.86 -1.63 -17.58
CA ASN A 11 -7.78 -0.93 -16.31
C ASN A 11 -8.31 -1.85 -15.21
N ARG A 12 -7.42 -2.29 -14.34
CA ARG A 12 -7.77 -3.07 -13.16
C ARG A 12 -7.92 -2.12 -11.98
N GLN A 13 -8.93 -2.38 -11.14
CA GLN A 13 -9.08 -1.65 -9.90
C GLN A 13 -7.81 -1.81 -9.05
N SER A 14 -7.28 -0.67 -8.62
CA SER A 14 -6.12 -0.58 -7.75
C SER A 14 -6.38 0.43 -6.65
N SER A 15 -5.75 0.22 -5.50
CA SER A 15 -5.76 1.23 -4.43
C SER A 15 -4.93 2.46 -4.81
N ALA A 16 -3.99 2.32 -5.75
CA ALA A 16 -3.27 3.42 -6.38
C ALA A 16 -3.98 3.86 -7.68
N ASP A 17 -5.21 4.34 -7.52
CA ASP A 17 -6.10 4.77 -8.59
C ASP A 17 -5.51 5.86 -9.50
N GLY A 18 -4.76 6.80 -8.93
CA GLY A 18 -4.02 7.84 -9.66
C GLY A 18 -2.96 7.30 -10.63
N LEU A 19 -2.58 6.03 -10.51
CA LEU A 19 -1.68 5.33 -11.44
C LEU A 19 -2.42 4.35 -12.36
N ALA A 20 -3.69 4.07 -12.11
CA ALA A 20 -4.51 3.13 -12.86
C ALA A 20 -5.05 3.77 -14.15
N VAL A 21 -4.16 3.99 -15.13
CA VAL A 21 -4.49 4.56 -16.45
C VAL A 21 -4.46 3.49 -17.54
N SER A 22 -5.47 3.47 -18.42
CA SER A 22 -5.58 2.45 -19.48
C SER A 22 -4.59 2.67 -20.62
N VAL A 23 -4.19 3.92 -20.88
CA VAL A 23 -3.19 4.29 -21.90
C VAL A 23 -2.38 5.46 -21.34
N VAL A 24 -1.06 5.34 -21.36
CA VAL A 24 -0.17 6.45 -20.99
C VAL A 24 -0.31 7.62 -21.98
N GLY A 25 -0.29 8.85 -21.48
CA GLY A 25 -0.36 10.04 -22.32
C GLY A 25 0.81 10.11 -23.32
N VAL A 26 0.51 10.43 -24.59
CA VAL A 26 1.49 10.44 -25.69
C VAL A 26 2.68 11.37 -25.40
N ASN A 27 2.42 12.59 -24.92
CA ASN A 27 3.46 13.58 -24.63
C ASN A 27 4.33 13.17 -23.44
N SER A 28 3.70 12.61 -22.40
CA SER A 28 4.40 12.10 -21.22
C SER A 28 5.29 10.91 -21.59
N PHE A 29 4.80 10.02 -22.46
CA PHE A 29 5.58 8.88 -22.94
C PHE A 29 6.80 9.33 -23.76
N GLU A 30 6.61 10.20 -24.76
CA GLU A 30 7.71 10.69 -25.61
C GLU A 30 8.81 11.38 -24.79
N THR A 31 8.42 12.11 -23.73
CA THR A 31 9.35 12.77 -22.82
C THR A 31 10.07 11.76 -21.92
N ALA A 32 9.31 10.93 -21.20
CA ALA A 32 9.86 10.02 -20.20
C ALA A 32 10.67 8.87 -20.83
N HIS A 33 10.30 8.41 -22.02
CA HIS A 33 10.92 7.24 -22.68
C HIS A 33 12.42 7.37 -22.89
N LYS A 34 12.91 8.59 -23.04
CA LYS A 34 14.34 8.87 -23.27
C LYS A 34 15.11 9.16 -21.98
N LEU A 35 14.41 9.39 -20.87
CA LEU A 35 14.98 9.88 -19.61
C LEU A 35 14.88 8.85 -18.48
N VAL A 36 13.95 7.91 -18.56
CA VAL A 36 13.73 6.90 -17.51
C VAL A 36 14.62 5.68 -17.76
N ASP A 37 15.55 5.42 -16.85
CA ASP A 37 16.44 4.25 -16.93
C ASP A 37 15.69 2.93 -16.69
N LYS A 38 14.71 2.94 -15.78
CA LYS A 38 14.03 1.73 -15.31
C LYS A 38 12.60 2.01 -14.89
N VAL A 39 11.71 1.07 -15.23
CA VAL A 39 10.33 1.01 -14.73
C VAL A 39 10.19 -0.29 -13.95
N VAL A 40 9.71 -0.21 -12.72
CA VAL A 40 9.56 -1.37 -11.82
C VAL A 40 8.12 -1.43 -11.33
N THR A 41 7.60 -2.64 -11.17
CA THR A 41 6.29 -2.91 -10.60
C THR A 41 6.44 -3.50 -9.21
N ILE A 42 5.51 -3.17 -8.32
CA ILE A 42 5.44 -3.68 -6.96
C ILE A 42 4.03 -4.15 -6.65
N ASP A 43 3.92 -5.03 -5.66
CA ASP A 43 2.64 -5.48 -5.15
C ASP A 43 2.00 -4.42 -4.23
N GLU A 44 0.67 -4.32 -4.24
CA GLU A 44 -0.07 -3.34 -3.42
C GLU A 44 0.19 -3.51 -1.92
N THR A 45 0.55 -4.70 -1.45
CA THR A 45 0.88 -4.95 -0.04
C THR A 45 1.99 -4.02 0.47
N TYR A 46 2.98 -3.70 -0.38
CA TYR A 46 4.04 -2.74 -0.02
C TYR A 46 3.54 -1.31 0.01
N ILE A 47 2.55 -0.96 -0.83
CA ILE A 47 1.94 0.38 -0.83
C ILE A 47 1.22 0.63 0.50
N TYR A 48 0.45 -0.34 0.99
CA TYR A 48 -0.24 -0.20 2.27
C TYR A 48 0.73 -0.04 3.44
N ARG A 49 1.82 -0.84 3.46
CA ARG A 49 2.89 -0.71 4.46
C ARG A 49 3.59 0.65 4.37
N ALA A 50 3.83 1.17 3.16
CA ALA A 50 4.45 2.48 2.98
C ALA A 50 3.57 3.62 3.49
N VAL A 51 2.26 3.58 3.25
CA VAL A 51 1.32 4.58 3.80
C VAL A 51 1.34 4.55 5.33
N VAL A 52 1.25 3.37 5.94
CA VAL A 52 1.35 3.23 7.41
C VAL A 52 2.69 3.79 7.91
N ARG A 53 3.80 3.46 7.24
CA ARG A 53 5.13 3.96 7.61
C ARG A 53 5.24 5.49 7.53
N LEU A 54 4.69 6.11 6.50
CA LEU A 54 4.69 7.58 6.32
C LEU A 54 3.88 8.28 7.41
N LEU A 55 2.72 7.74 7.78
CA LEU A 55 1.95 8.22 8.93
C LEU A 55 2.70 8.01 10.25
N GLU A 56 3.30 6.82 10.40
CA GLU A 56 4.16 6.35 11.48
C GLU A 56 5.26 7.34 11.86
N PHE A 57 6.11 7.61 10.88
CA PHE A 57 7.44 8.18 11.08
C PHE A 57 7.51 9.62 10.60
N GLU A 58 6.95 9.90 9.43
CA GLU A 58 7.00 11.24 8.81
C GLU A 58 5.80 12.12 9.17
N LYS A 59 4.79 11.54 9.84
CA LYS A 59 3.52 12.21 10.19
C LYS A 59 2.82 12.84 8.98
N SER A 60 3.03 12.25 7.81
CA SER A 60 2.52 12.75 6.54
C SER A 60 1.36 11.90 6.05
N VAL A 61 0.27 12.56 5.65
CA VAL A 61 -0.88 11.92 5.01
C VAL A 61 -0.61 11.86 3.52
N VAL A 62 -0.38 10.65 3.00
CA VAL A 62 -0.03 10.39 1.60
C VAL A 62 -1.00 9.35 1.04
N GLU A 63 -1.48 9.57 -0.17
CA GLU A 63 -2.36 8.62 -0.86
C GLU A 63 -1.56 7.39 -1.36
N CYS A 64 -2.24 6.31 -1.74
CA CYS A 64 -1.58 5.09 -2.20
C CYS A 64 -0.64 5.34 -3.40
N SER A 65 -1.11 6.09 -4.41
CA SER A 65 -0.31 6.47 -5.59
C SER A 65 0.95 7.24 -5.20
N GLY A 66 0.83 8.18 -4.26
CA GLY A 66 1.93 9.00 -3.76
C GLY A 66 2.95 8.24 -2.90
N ALA A 67 2.55 7.14 -2.27
CA ALA A 67 3.43 6.34 -1.42
C ALA A 67 4.25 5.29 -2.19
N THR A 68 4.00 5.11 -3.50
CA THR A 68 4.63 4.04 -4.31
C THR A 68 6.15 4.12 -4.37
N SER A 69 6.74 5.32 -4.34
CA SER A 69 8.19 5.50 -4.33
C SER A 69 8.84 4.92 -3.08
N LEU A 70 8.25 5.14 -1.89
CA LEU A 70 8.72 4.52 -0.65
C LEU A 70 8.44 3.01 -0.62
N ALA A 71 7.26 2.59 -1.10
CA ALA A 71 6.89 1.18 -1.19
C ALA A 71 7.90 0.36 -1.99
N LEU A 72 8.43 0.93 -3.08
CA LEU A 72 9.49 0.33 -3.89
C LEU A 72 10.79 0.11 -3.11
N ILE A 73 11.18 1.09 -2.28
CA ILE A 73 12.36 0.97 -1.41
C ILE A 73 12.14 -0.11 -0.35
N MET A 74 10.96 -0.16 0.26
CA MET A 74 10.60 -1.18 1.26
C MET A 74 10.53 -2.59 0.67
N ALA A 75 10.17 -2.72 -0.61
CA ALA A 75 10.15 -4.00 -1.31
C ALA A 75 11.57 -4.54 -1.59
N ASN A 76 12.61 -3.72 -1.45
CA ASN A 76 14.01 -4.09 -1.64
C ASN A 76 14.29 -4.76 -3.00
N VAL A 77 13.61 -4.30 -4.06
CA VAL A 77 13.71 -4.83 -5.43
C VAL A 77 14.74 -4.09 -6.30
N LEU A 78 15.47 -3.14 -5.70
CA LEU A 78 16.50 -2.31 -6.35
C LEU A 78 17.84 -2.39 -5.60
N PRO A 79 18.55 -3.53 -5.65
CA PRO A 79 19.83 -3.70 -4.94
C PRO A 79 20.88 -2.67 -5.36
N GLU A 80 20.80 -2.13 -6.57
CA GLU A 80 21.69 -1.08 -7.08
C GLU A 80 21.60 0.25 -6.33
N LEU A 81 20.58 0.44 -5.49
CA LEU A 81 20.38 1.64 -4.67
C LEU A 81 20.97 1.53 -3.26
N ILE A 82 21.43 0.34 -2.83
CA ILE A 82 22.00 0.14 -1.50
C ILE A 82 23.22 1.04 -1.30
N GLY A 83 23.24 1.79 -0.19
CA GLY A 83 24.31 2.72 0.16
C GLY A 83 24.30 4.04 -0.63
N LYS A 84 23.34 4.25 -1.53
CA LYS A 84 23.18 5.51 -2.28
C LYS A 84 22.26 6.49 -1.54
N LYS A 85 22.38 7.77 -1.88
CA LYS A 85 21.39 8.78 -1.52
C LYS A 85 20.22 8.69 -2.50
N VAL A 86 19.05 8.37 -1.97
CA VAL A 86 17.82 8.18 -2.76
C VAL A 86 16.80 9.23 -2.35
N VAL A 87 16.11 9.81 -3.33
CA VAL A 87 14.99 10.74 -3.11
C VAL A 87 13.71 10.04 -3.52
N CYS A 88 12.77 9.91 -2.58
CA CYS A 88 11.43 9.41 -2.84
C CYS A 88 10.48 10.58 -3.06
N ILE A 89 9.79 10.61 -4.19
CA ILE A 89 8.76 11.62 -4.48
C ILE A 89 7.44 11.16 -3.88
N LEU A 90 6.86 12.00 -3.02
CA LEU A 90 5.51 11.83 -2.48
C LEU A 90 4.57 12.72 -3.29
N SER A 91 3.89 12.15 -4.29
CA SER A 91 3.22 12.94 -5.33
C SER A 91 1.85 13.51 -4.94
N GLY A 92 1.21 12.98 -3.90
CA GLY A 92 -0.16 13.36 -3.55
C GLY A 92 -0.61 12.85 -2.18
N GLY A 93 -1.56 13.57 -1.59
CA GLY A 93 -2.19 13.24 -0.31
C GLY A 93 -3.72 13.40 -0.37
N ASN A 94 -4.31 13.30 -1.56
CA ASN A 94 -5.75 13.50 -1.76
C ASN A 94 -6.51 12.21 -1.46
N ILE A 95 -6.50 11.82 -0.19
CA ILE A 95 -7.15 10.61 0.29
C ILE A 95 -8.23 10.96 1.30
N ASP A 96 -9.44 10.41 1.11
CA ASP A 96 -10.52 10.57 2.08
C ASP A 96 -10.29 9.69 3.32
N ILE A 97 -10.90 10.07 4.44
CA ILE A 97 -10.70 9.41 5.74
C ILE A 97 -11.10 7.93 5.70
N SER A 98 -12.13 7.56 4.94
CA SER A 98 -12.61 6.17 4.89
C SER A 98 -11.63 5.29 4.12
N SER A 99 -11.11 5.79 2.99
CA SER A 99 -10.07 5.11 2.22
C SER A 99 -8.77 5.01 3.02
N LEU A 100 -8.36 6.08 3.69
CA LEU A 100 -7.19 6.08 4.56
C LEU A 100 -7.29 5.03 5.67
N SER A 101 -8.44 4.99 6.37
CA SER A 101 -8.72 4.00 7.41
C SER A 101 -8.61 2.56 6.88
N ARG A 102 -9.18 2.28 5.71
CA ARG A 102 -9.08 0.95 5.06
C ARG A 102 -7.64 0.58 4.72
N VAL A 103 -6.84 1.53 4.24
CA VAL A 103 -5.43 1.32 3.91
C VAL A 103 -4.61 1.06 5.18
N ILE A 104 -4.88 1.80 6.26
CA ILE A 104 -4.26 1.57 7.57
C ILE A 104 -4.59 0.16 8.07
N ASP A 105 -5.87 -0.24 8.06
CA ASP A 105 -6.29 -1.59 8.47
C ASP A 105 -5.54 -2.68 7.70
N LYS A 106 -5.45 -2.55 6.37
CA LYS A 106 -4.70 -3.49 5.52
C LYS A 106 -3.21 -3.50 5.86
N GLY A 107 -2.59 -2.33 6.04
CA GLY A 107 -1.18 -2.21 6.39
C GLY A 107 -0.86 -2.83 7.76
N LEU A 108 -1.67 -2.53 8.77
CA LEU A 108 -1.55 -3.11 10.11
C LEU A 108 -1.76 -4.62 10.10
N ALA A 109 -2.72 -5.13 9.31
CA ALA A 109 -2.93 -6.57 9.16
C ALA A 109 -1.71 -7.26 8.52
N LEU A 110 -1.12 -6.65 7.49
CA LEU A 110 0.10 -7.16 6.84
C LEU A 110 1.35 -7.12 7.74
N GLU A 111 1.35 -6.29 8.79
CA GLU A 111 2.39 -6.23 9.81
C GLU A 111 2.07 -7.14 11.02
N GLY A 112 0.95 -7.86 11.01
CA GLY A 112 0.51 -8.69 12.14
C GLY A 112 0.05 -7.88 13.37
N ARG A 113 -0.23 -6.60 13.18
CA ARG A 113 -0.65 -5.65 14.23
C ARG A 113 -2.16 -5.47 14.33
N LEU A 114 -2.91 -5.97 13.35
CA LEU A 114 -4.36 -6.00 13.36
C LEU A 114 -4.85 -7.41 12.98
N CYS A 115 -5.68 -8.00 13.82
CA CYS A 115 -6.38 -9.24 13.55
C CYS A 115 -7.88 -9.01 13.73
N ARG A 116 -8.67 -9.41 12.73
CA ARG A 116 -10.13 -9.36 12.78
C ARG A 116 -10.68 -10.74 12.49
N PHE A 117 -11.53 -11.23 13.38
CA PHE A 117 -12.19 -12.52 13.25
C PHE A 117 -13.67 -12.38 13.58
N ILE A 118 -14.46 -13.35 13.12
CA ILE A 118 -15.89 -13.45 13.42
C ILE A 118 -16.09 -14.73 14.22
N VAL A 119 -16.77 -14.62 15.35
CA VAL A 119 -17.16 -15.76 16.19
C VAL A 119 -18.68 -15.74 16.33
N VAL A 120 -19.30 -16.91 16.19
CA VAL A 120 -20.72 -17.11 16.48
C VAL A 120 -20.81 -17.64 17.90
N LEU A 121 -21.60 -16.97 18.74
CA LEU A 121 -21.83 -17.33 20.12
C LEU A 121 -23.27 -17.76 20.33
N ASN A 122 -23.49 -18.65 21.29
CA ASN A 122 -24.84 -18.94 21.78
C ASN A 122 -25.36 -17.71 22.54
N ASP A 123 -26.64 -17.39 22.37
CA ASP A 123 -27.31 -16.25 23.02
C ASP A 123 -27.56 -16.53 24.51
N GLN A 124 -26.47 -16.59 25.28
CA GLN A 124 -26.40 -16.82 26.71
C GLN A 124 -25.26 -15.96 27.28
N PRO A 125 -25.41 -15.35 28.47
CA PRO A 125 -24.39 -14.48 29.06
C PRO A 125 -23.00 -15.13 29.22
N GLU A 126 -22.95 -16.45 29.42
CA GLU A 126 -21.73 -17.21 29.66
C GLU A 126 -20.81 -17.28 28.42
N SER A 127 -21.38 -17.28 27.22
CA SER A 127 -20.63 -17.46 25.96
C SER A 127 -19.59 -16.35 25.72
N ILE A 128 -19.90 -15.10 26.10
CA ILE A 128 -18.95 -13.99 25.96
C ILE A 128 -17.84 -14.11 27.00
N SER A 129 -18.17 -14.52 28.22
CA SER A 129 -17.20 -14.73 29.28
C SER A 129 -16.19 -15.82 28.90
N GLU A 130 -16.67 -16.94 28.36
CA GLU A 130 -15.83 -18.04 27.87
C GLU A 130 -14.89 -17.57 26.75
N LEU A 131 -15.40 -16.80 25.78
CA LEU A 131 -14.56 -16.22 24.72
C LEU A 131 -13.46 -15.31 25.30
N CYS A 132 -13.79 -14.44 26.26
CA CYS A 132 -12.82 -13.56 26.91
C CYS A 132 -11.74 -14.36 27.65
N LEU A 133 -12.10 -15.46 28.32
CA LEU A 133 -11.13 -16.34 28.99
C LEU A 133 -10.17 -16.99 27.98
N ILE A 134 -10.69 -17.53 26.88
CA ILE A 134 -9.86 -18.12 25.82
C ILE A 134 -8.88 -17.09 25.24
N LEU A 135 -9.34 -15.87 24.98
CA LEU A 135 -8.49 -14.79 24.46
C LEU A 135 -7.40 -14.40 25.46
N ASN A 136 -7.73 -14.34 26.75
CA ASN A 136 -6.75 -14.06 27.79
C ASN A 136 -5.71 -15.18 27.91
N ASP A 137 -6.11 -16.44 27.81
CA ASP A 137 -5.21 -17.60 27.91
C ASP A 137 -4.18 -17.66 26.77
N ILE A 138 -4.54 -17.16 25.58
CA ILE A 138 -3.60 -17.03 24.44
C ILE A 138 -2.77 -15.73 24.49
N GLY A 139 -2.92 -14.93 25.55
CA GLY A 139 -2.18 -13.68 25.74
C GLY A 139 -2.63 -12.53 24.85
N ALA A 140 -3.86 -12.58 24.31
CA ALA A 140 -4.48 -11.42 23.70
C ALA A 140 -4.77 -10.39 24.80
N LYS A 141 -4.24 -9.17 24.66
CA LYS A 141 -4.37 -8.09 25.63
C LYS A 141 -5.34 -7.02 25.14
#